data_AF-A0AAU6X4L4-F1
#
_entry.id   AF-A0AAU6X4L4-F1
#
_cell.length_a   1.000
_cell.length_b   1.000
_cell.length_c   1.000
_cell.angle_alpha   90.00
_cell.angle_beta   90.00
_cell.angle_gamma   90.00
#
_symmetry.space_group_name_H-M   'P 1'
#
loop_
_entity.id
_entity.type
_entity.pdbx_description
1 polymer ?
#
loop_
_entity_poly.entity_id
_entity_poly.type
_entity_poly.pdbx_seq_one_letter_code
_entity_poly.pdbx_strand_id
1 'polypeptide(L)'
;MDNLDDLKAIWHTAKTESLPTSKEMMQLVGKFRGQKLKRKWLVIVIAAFIGCLMLAVLVVTPFKLFTTYFGGALIIAGSALLAATEIRSLKRFNKLNDCSNLEFLAFIEKTRQNQIFYYKKTMVVIVLLCSVGWALYMYEPVQKYPFWRVGIYTVMAIYLAVMWFVVRPRAFKKDGEKLNAIKQRLESKTKQLQ
;
A
#
# COMPACT_ATOMS: atom_id res chain seq x y z
N MET A 1 -7.35 13.63 -7.54
CA MET A 1 -7.65 14.89 -6.82
C MET A 1 -6.94 14.86 -5.49
N ASP A 2 -5.98 15.78 -5.36
CA ASP A 2 -5.00 15.82 -4.28
C ASP A 2 -5.62 16.48 -3.04
N ASN A 3 -5.92 15.67 -2.02
CA ASN A 3 -6.37 16.11 -0.69
C ASN A 3 -5.40 17.06 0.04
N LEU A 4 -4.19 17.29 -0.51
CA LEU A 4 -3.25 18.26 0.00
C LEU A 4 -3.65 19.69 -0.35
N ASP A 5 -4.32 19.90 -1.48
CA ASP A 5 -4.83 21.21 -1.86
C ASP A 5 -6.07 21.56 -1.04
N ASP A 6 -6.94 20.59 -0.73
CA ASP A 6 -8.04 20.77 0.24
C ASP A 6 -7.51 21.06 1.65
N LEU A 7 -6.49 20.32 2.10
CA LEU A 7 -5.90 20.52 3.42
C LEU A 7 -5.05 21.80 3.50
N LYS A 8 -4.59 22.32 2.37
CA LYS A 8 -3.89 23.61 2.26
C LYS A 8 -4.91 24.76 2.18
N ALA A 9 -5.97 24.60 1.38
CA ALA A 9 -7.06 25.58 1.23
C ALA A 9 -7.78 25.83 2.55
N ILE A 10 -8.27 24.77 3.22
CA ILE A 10 -8.98 24.87 4.51
C ILE A 10 -8.09 25.46 5.61
N TRP A 11 -6.78 25.21 5.53
CA TRP A 11 -5.80 25.72 6.50
C TRP A 11 -5.40 27.18 6.26
N HIS A 12 -5.40 27.63 5.00
CA HIS A 12 -5.25 29.05 4.68
C HIS A 12 -6.48 29.85 5.13
N THR A 13 -7.68 29.27 5.12
CA THR A 13 -8.89 29.89 5.68
C THR A 13 -8.87 29.97 7.21
N ALA A 14 -8.28 28.98 7.89
CA ALA A 14 -8.11 28.97 9.36
C ALA A 14 -7.02 29.95 9.87
N LYS A 15 -6.41 30.75 8.98
CA LYS A 15 -5.34 31.70 9.30
C LYS A 15 -5.88 33.10 9.68
N THR A 16 -7.17 33.36 9.44
CA THR A 16 -7.77 34.70 9.59
C THR A 16 -8.69 34.86 10.79
N GLU A 17 -9.16 33.79 11.43
CA GLU A 17 -9.94 33.88 12.66
C GLU A 17 -9.49 32.75 13.61
N SER A 18 -9.13 33.13 14.84
CA SER A 18 -8.80 32.33 16.03
C SER A 18 -8.59 30.80 15.88
N LEU A 19 -7.44 30.31 16.38
CA LEU A 19 -7.01 28.90 16.50
C LEU A 19 -8.11 27.86 16.20
N PRO A 20 -7.92 26.94 15.22
CA PRO A 20 -8.85 25.83 15.07
C PRO A 20 -8.85 25.03 16.36
N THR A 21 -10.02 24.98 16.99
CA THR A 21 -10.26 24.32 18.28
C THR A 21 -9.77 22.87 18.20
N SER A 22 -9.22 22.31 19.27
CA SER A 22 -8.75 20.90 19.37
C SER A 22 -9.68 19.88 18.67
N LYS A 23 -10.99 20.15 18.70
CA LYS A 23 -12.05 19.41 18.00
C LYS A 23 -11.94 19.39 16.47
N GLU A 24 -11.62 20.50 15.83
CA GLU A 24 -11.51 20.63 14.37
C GLU A 24 -10.27 19.91 13.82
N MET A 25 -9.16 19.99 14.56
CA MET A 25 -7.97 19.19 14.27
C MET A 25 -8.26 17.68 14.39
N MET A 26 -8.97 17.26 15.44
CA MET A 26 -9.41 15.87 15.60
C MET A 26 -10.29 15.40 14.44
N GLN A 27 -11.23 16.23 13.96
CA GLN A 27 -12.09 15.89 12.83
C GLN A 27 -11.30 15.74 11.52
N LEU A 28 -10.30 16.59 11.28
CA LEU A 28 -9.44 16.53 10.09
C LEU A 28 -8.54 15.29 10.09
N VAL A 29 -7.95 14.96 11.24
CA VAL A 29 -7.20 13.72 11.44
C VAL A 29 -8.12 12.50 11.22
N GLY A 30 -9.36 12.57 11.71
CA GLY A 30 -10.39 11.55 11.49
C GLY A 30 -10.72 11.35 10.01
N LYS A 31 -10.92 12.43 9.23
CA LYS A 31 -11.18 12.36 7.78
C LYS A 31 -9.99 11.77 7.00
N PHE A 32 -8.76 12.20 7.28
CA PHE A 32 -7.55 11.66 6.67
C PHE A 32 -7.35 10.18 6.99
N ARG A 33 -7.63 9.78 8.23
CA ARG A 33 -7.58 8.40 8.70
C ARG A 33 -8.64 7.55 8.02
N GLY A 34 -9.89 8.02 7.95
CA GLY A 34 -11.00 7.32 7.30
C GLY A 34 -10.72 7.03 5.82
N GLN A 35 -10.20 7.99 5.07
CA GLN A 35 -9.82 7.77 3.67
C GLN A 35 -8.64 6.81 3.51
N LYS A 36 -7.60 6.91 4.36
CA LYS A 36 -6.49 5.94 4.36
C LYS A 36 -6.96 4.53 4.73
N LEU A 37 -7.90 4.39 5.68
CA LEU A 37 -8.50 3.11 6.02
C LEU A 37 -9.27 2.53 4.84
N LYS A 38 -10.15 3.31 4.19
CA LYS A 38 -10.90 2.89 3.01
C LYS A 38 -9.98 2.38 1.91
N ARG A 39 -8.89 3.11 1.62
CA ARG A 39 -7.91 2.69 0.61
C ARG A 39 -7.25 1.36 0.96
N LYS A 40 -6.83 1.17 2.21
CA LYS A 40 -6.23 -0.09 2.67
C LYS A 40 -7.20 -1.25 2.64
N TRP A 41 -8.44 -0.99 3.02
CA TRP A 41 -9.52 -1.97 2.97
C TRP A 41 -9.78 -2.43 1.54
N LEU A 42 -9.81 -1.49 0.59
CA LEU A 42 -9.92 -1.77 -0.84
C LEU A 42 -8.77 -2.68 -1.33
N VAL A 43 -7.53 -2.40 -0.93
CA VAL A 43 -6.36 -3.26 -1.28
C VAL A 43 -6.53 -4.69 -0.74
N ILE A 44 -7.05 -4.86 0.48
CA ILE A 44 -7.30 -6.18 1.06
C ILE A 44 -8.36 -6.95 0.28
N VAL A 45 -9.47 -6.29 -0.07
CA VAL A 45 -10.56 -6.91 -0.84
C VAL A 45 -10.06 -7.35 -2.21
N ILE A 46 -9.31 -6.49 -2.92
CA ILE A 46 -8.73 -6.84 -4.22
C ILE A 46 -7.74 -8.01 -4.09
N ALA A 47 -6.85 -7.98 -3.09
CA ALA A 47 -5.88 -9.05 -2.89
C ALA A 47 -6.57 -10.39 -2.59
N ALA A 48 -7.61 -10.39 -1.75
CA ALA A 48 -8.41 -11.57 -1.46
C ALA A 48 -9.12 -12.09 -2.71
N PHE A 49 -9.73 -11.19 -3.50
CA PHE A 49 -10.41 -11.53 -4.74
C PHE A 49 -9.46 -12.18 -5.75
N ILE A 50 -8.25 -11.62 -5.95
CA ILE A 50 -7.22 -12.19 -6.83
C ILE A 50 -6.80 -13.58 -6.32
N GLY A 51 -6.59 -13.74 -5.02
CA GLY A 51 -6.26 -15.04 -4.42
C GLY A 51 -7.35 -16.09 -4.64
N CYS A 52 -8.62 -15.73 -4.44
CA CYS A 52 -9.76 -16.61 -4.67
C CYS A 52 -9.91 -16.98 -6.15
N LEU A 53 -9.77 -16.01 -7.07
CA LEU A 53 -9.79 -16.28 -8.51
C LEU A 53 -8.68 -17.24 -8.90
N MET A 54 -7.46 -17.02 -8.39
CA MET A 54 -6.34 -17.90 -8.68
C MET A 54 -6.59 -19.33 -8.20
N LEU A 55 -7.15 -19.48 -7.01
CA LEU A 55 -7.53 -20.78 -6.45
C LEU A 55 -8.63 -21.45 -7.29
N ALA A 56 -9.66 -20.70 -7.70
CA ALA A 56 -10.71 -21.22 -8.57
C ALA A 56 -10.16 -21.73 -9.91
N VAL A 57 -9.24 -20.99 -10.53
CA VAL A 57 -8.61 -21.39 -11.80
C VAL A 57 -7.80 -22.69 -11.64
N LEU A 58 -7.07 -22.85 -10.54
CA LEU A 58 -6.31 -24.07 -10.25
C LEU A 58 -7.20 -25.30 -10.00
N VAL A 59 -8.43 -25.11 -9.50
CA VAL A 59 -9.39 -26.19 -9.26
C VAL A 59 -10.15 -26.56 -10.53
N VAL A 60 -10.57 -25.56 -11.32
CA VAL A 60 -11.37 -25.77 -12.54
C VAL A 60 -10.52 -26.28 -13.71
N THR A 61 -9.26 -25.88 -13.78
CA THR A 61 -8.38 -26.20 -14.91
C THR A 61 -7.47 -27.38 -14.58
N PRO A 62 -7.53 -28.49 -15.33
CA PRO A 62 -6.66 -29.65 -15.12
C PRO A 62 -5.27 -29.39 -15.70
N PHE A 63 -4.41 -28.72 -14.93
CA PHE A 63 -3.00 -28.51 -15.30
C PHE A 63 -2.20 -29.82 -15.18
N LYS A 64 -1.31 -30.08 -16.13
CA LYS A 64 -0.46 -31.28 -16.15
C LYS A 64 0.87 -31.06 -15.46
N LEU A 65 1.37 -29.82 -15.40
CA LEU A 65 2.67 -29.52 -14.82
C LEU A 65 2.55 -29.08 -13.36
N PHE A 66 3.37 -29.71 -12.51
CA PHE A 66 3.52 -29.30 -11.11
C PHE A 66 3.99 -27.85 -10.95
N THR A 67 4.76 -27.34 -11.93
CA THR A 67 5.24 -25.95 -11.93
C THR A 67 4.09 -24.93 -11.94
N THR A 68 2.97 -25.27 -12.57
CA THR A 68 1.79 -24.39 -12.66
C THR A 68 1.08 -24.27 -11.31
N TYR A 69 0.92 -25.40 -10.61
CA TYR A 69 0.39 -25.42 -9.24
C TYR A 69 1.30 -24.67 -8.27
N PHE A 70 2.62 -24.88 -8.36
CA PHE A 70 3.58 -24.17 -7.53
C PHE A 70 3.59 -22.66 -7.81
N GLY A 71 3.54 -22.26 -9.08
CA GLY A 71 3.43 -20.85 -9.48
C GLY A 71 2.14 -20.20 -8.96
N GLY A 72 1.02 -20.90 -9.04
CA GLY A 72 -0.25 -20.43 -8.48
C GLY A 72 -0.23 -20.32 -6.95
N ALA A 73 0.38 -21.28 -6.26
CA ALA A 73 0.58 -21.21 -4.82
C ALA A 73 1.40 -19.98 -4.40
N LEU A 74 2.45 -19.63 -5.16
CA LEU A 74 3.24 -18.42 -4.91
C LEU A 74 2.43 -17.13 -5.10
N ILE A 75 1.54 -17.07 -6.10
CA ILE A 75 0.64 -15.91 -6.32
C ILE A 75 -0.35 -15.78 -5.16
N ILE A 76 -0.94 -16.88 -4.70
CA ILE A 76 -1.85 -16.91 -3.55
C ILE A 76 -1.11 -16.47 -2.29
N ALA A 77 0.10 -16.99 -2.05
CA ALA A 77 0.93 -16.62 -0.91
C ALA A 77 1.31 -15.13 -0.93
N GLY A 78 1.67 -14.57 -2.09
CA GLY A 78 1.96 -13.15 -2.25
C GLY A 78 0.74 -12.27 -1.96
N SER A 79 -0.43 -12.68 -2.44
CA SER A 79 -1.71 -12.00 -2.20
C SER A 79 -2.11 -12.04 -0.71
N ALA A 80 -1.93 -13.19 -0.05
CA ALA A 80 -2.18 -13.36 1.37
C ALA A 80 -1.24 -12.52 2.23
N LEU A 81 0.06 -12.47 1.88
CA LEU A 81 1.04 -11.61 2.55
C LEU A 81 0.67 -10.13 2.40
N LEU A 82 0.27 -9.69 1.21
CA LEU A 82 -0.20 -8.33 0.97
C LEU A 82 -1.40 -7.99 1.86
N ALA A 83 -2.44 -8.83 1.85
CA ALA A 83 -3.62 -8.65 2.70
C ALA A 83 -3.25 -8.61 4.19
N ALA A 84 -2.43 -9.55 4.67
CA ALA A 84 -2.01 -9.62 6.07
C ALA A 84 -1.25 -8.36 6.51
N THR A 85 -0.38 -7.81 5.66
CA THR A 85 0.36 -6.59 5.96
C THR A 85 -0.56 -5.38 6.09
N GLU A 86 -1.56 -5.26 5.22
CA GLU A 86 -2.54 -4.18 5.28
C GLU A 86 -3.52 -4.34 6.45
N ILE A 87 -3.95 -5.57 6.78
CA ILE A 87 -4.78 -5.85 7.97
C ILE A 87 -4.03 -5.48 9.26
N ARG A 88 -2.76 -5.88 9.38
CA ARG A 88 -1.92 -5.47 10.53
C ARG A 88 -1.79 -3.95 10.62
N SER A 89 -1.65 -3.30 9.47
CA SER A 89 -1.64 -1.84 9.39
C SER A 89 -2.97 -1.25 9.87
N LEU A 90 -4.10 -1.74 9.38
CA LEU A 90 -5.45 -1.31 9.78
C LEU A 90 -5.69 -1.48 11.29
N LYS A 91 -5.35 -2.64 11.86
CA LYS A 91 -5.50 -2.91 13.30
C LYS A 91 -4.71 -1.91 14.13
N ARG A 92 -3.52 -1.53 13.67
CA ARG A 92 -2.69 -0.50 14.30
C ARG A 92 -3.31 0.90 14.22
N PHE A 93 -3.95 1.23 13.10
CA PHE A 93 -4.70 2.49 12.99
C PHE A 93 -5.95 2.51 13.88
N ASN A 94 -6.70 1.40 13.98
CA ASN A 94 -7.91 1.32 14.81
C ASN A 94 -7.64 1.42 16.32
N LYS A 95 -6.50 0.95 16.81
CA LYS A 95 -6.13 1.04 18.24
C LYS A 95 -5.87 2.48 18.72
N LEU A 96 -5.79 3.44 17.80
CA LEU A 96 -5.46 4.85 18.09
C LEU A 96 -6.71 5.73 18.32
N ASN A 97 -7.82 5.16 18.78
CA ASN A 97 -9.11 5.88 18.87
C ASN A 97 -9.14 6.96 19.97
N ASP A 98 -8.25 6.91 20.97
CA ASP A 98 -8.29 7.78 22.16
C ASP A 98 -6.93 8.42 22.52
N CYS A 99 -6.07 8.74 21.53
CA CYS A 99 -4.72 9.22 21.82
C CYS A 99 -4.59 10.75 21.92
N SER A 100 -3.76 11.20 22.87
CA SER A 100 -3.34 12.60 23.07
C SER A 100 -2.42 13.10 21.93
N ASN A 101 -2.28 14.41 21.76
CA ASN A 101 -1.48 15.04 20.68
C ASN A 101 -0.02 14.55 20.63
N LEU A 102 0.59 14.28 21.79
CA LEU A 102 1.96 13.74 21.89
C LEU A 102 2.04 12.27 21.47
N GLU A 103 1.02 11.47 21.79
CA GLU A 103 0.93 10.07 21.37
C GLU A 103 0.68 9.95 19.86
N PHE A 104 -0.04 10.90 19.27
CA PHE A 104 -0.23 10.99 17.82
C PHE A 104 1.09 11.28 17.08
N LEU A 105 1.94 12.15 17.64
CA LEU A 105 3.28 12.42 17.11
C LEU A 105 4.17 11.17 17.12
N ALA A 106 4.23 10.47 18.26
CA ALA A 106 4.95 9.20 18.39
C ALA A 106 4.41 8.13 17.40
N PHE A 107 3.09 8.11 17.19
CA PHE A 107 2.46 7.23 16.22
C PHE A 107 2.87 7.53 14.78
N ILE A 108 2.94 8.81 14.38
CA ILE A 108 3.40 9.23 13.05
C ILE A 108 4.85 8.78 12.82
N GLU A 109 5.74 8.99 13.78
CA GLU A 109 7.15 8.61 13.65
C GLU A 109 7.32 7.08 13.51
N LYS A 110 6.64 6.32 14.35
CA LYS A 110 6.62 4.85 14.25
C LYS A 110 5.91 4.36 12.98
N THR A 111 5.01 5.15 12.40
CA THR A 111 4.38 4.84 11.09
C THR A 111 5.37 5.04 9.96
N ARG A 112 6.21 6.09 10.02
CA ARG A 112 7.30 6.33 9.07
C ARG A 112 8.27 5.15 9.01
N GLN A 113 8.75 4.70 10.18
CA GLN A 113 9.68 3.59 10.27
C GLN A 113 9.09 2.30 9.67
N ASN A 114 7.84 2.00 9.99
CA ASN A 114 7.14 0.82 9.42
C ASN A 114 6.93 0.94 7.90
N GLN A 115 6.63 2.13 7.37
CA GLN A 115 6.53 2.34 5.93
C GLN A 115 7.88 2.14 5.24
N ILE A 116 8.96 2.66 5.80
CA ILE A 116 10.31 2.45 5.26
C ILE A 116 10.66 0.96 5.26
N PHE A 117 10.36 0.24 6.34
CA PHE A 117 10.57 -1.20 6.42
C PHE A 117 9.74 -1.97 5.39
N TYR A 118 8.46 -1.61 5.24
CA TYR A 118 7.56 -2.21 4.27
C TYR A 118 8.08 -2.03 2.83
N TYR A 119 8.45 -0.81 2.43
CA TYR A 119 8.95 -0.52 1.08
C TYR A 119 10.35 -1.13 0.81
N LYS A 120 11.20 -1.26 1.83
CA LYS A 120 12.55 -1.83 1.68
C LYS A 120 12.55 -3.36 1.64
N LYS A 121 11.77 -4.02 2.51
CA LYS A 121 11.80 -5.49 2.64
C LYS A 121 10.52 -6.14 2.15
N THR A 122 9.38 -5.81 2.73
CA THR A 122 8.11 -6.55 2.51
C THR A 122 7.60 -6.43 1.08
N MET A 123 7.61 -5.23 0.49
CA MET A 123 7.15 -5.00 -0.88
C MET A 123 8.05 -5.72 -1.90
N VAL A 124 9.36 -5.75 -1.66
CA VAL A 124 10.31 -6.45 -2.55
C VAL A 124 10.03 -7.95 -2.54
N VAL A 125 9.82 -8.54 -1.35
CA VAL A 125 9.48 -9.96 -1.22
C VAL A 125 8.16 -10.28 -1.93
N ILE A 126 7.11 -9.47 -1.71
CA ILE A 126 5.80 -9.67 -2.37
C ILE A 126 5.93 -9.59 -3.89
N VAL A 127 6.63 -8.57 -4.42
CA VAL A 127 6.85 -8.42 -5.86
C VAL A 127 7.61 -9.62 -6.41
N LEU A 128 8.69 -10.06 -5.77
CA LEU A 128 9.45 -11.24 -6.22
C LEU A 128 8.59 -12.51 -6.22
N LEU A 129 7.84 -12.76 -5.14
CA LEU A 129 6.97 -13.93 -5.03
C LEU A 129 5.93 -13.97 -6.16
N CYS A 130 5.25 -12.85 -6.40
CA CYS A 130 4.25 -12.74 -7.45
C CYS A 130 4.87 -12.86 -8.85
N SER A 131 6.08 -12.31 -9.05
CA SER A 131 6.77 -12.37 -10.35
C SER A 131 7.20 -13.77 -10.71
N VAL A 132 7.82 -14.47 -9.77
CA VAL A 132 8.24 -15.87 -9.94
C VAL A 132 7.01 -16.76 -10.08
N GLY A 133 5.98 -16.52 -9.27
CA GLY A 133 4.71 -17.24 -9.35
C GLY A 133 4.05 -17.09 -10.73
N TRP A 134 4.01 -15.87 -11.27
CA TRP A 134 3.47 -15.61 -12.60
C TRP A 134 4.29 -16.27 -13.70
N ALA A 135 5.62 -16.17 -13.64
CA ALA A 135 6.50 -16.76 -14.64
C ALA A 135 6.35 -18.29 -14.72
N LEU A 136 6.20 -18.94 -13.55
CA LEU A 136 5.98 -20.38 -13.44
C LEU A 136 4.56 -20.79 -13.84
N TYR A 137 3.54 -20.02 -13.43
CA TYR A 137 2.15 -20.27 -13.78
C TYR A 137 1.92 -20.18 -15.30
N MET A 138 2.53 -19.18 -15.96
CA MET A 138 2.38 -19.00 -17.40
C MET A 138 3.20 -19.98 -18.24
N TYR A 139 4.09 -20.78 -17.63
CA TYR A 139 4.97 -21.67 -18.39
C TYR A 139 4.20 -22.69 -19.23
N GLU A 140 3.23 -23.39 -18.63
CA GLU A 140 2.40 -24.40 -19.29
C GLU A 140 1.50 -23.84 -20.41
N PRO A 141 0.70 -22.78 -20.21
CA PRO A 141 -0.13 -22.23 -21.29
C PRO A 141 0.69 -21.65 -22.44
N VAL A 142 1.89 -21.15 -22.15
CA VAL A 142 2.79 -20.56 -23.15
C VAL A 142 3.51 -21.62 -23.99
N GLN A 143 3.79 -22.81 -23.44
CA GLN A 143 4.32 -23.92 -24.24
C GLN A 143 3.38 -24.32 -25.38
N LYS A 144 2.07 -24.17 -25.19
CA LYS A 144 1.07 -24.47 -26.21
C LYS A 144 1.10 -23.47 -27.39
N TYR A 145 1.63 -22.27 -27.19
CA TYR A 145 1.67 -21.20 -28.19
C TYR A 145 3.05 -20.49 -28.20
N PRO A 146 4.04 -21.05 -28.90
CA PRO A 146 5.43 -20.57 -28.84
C PRO A 146 5.61 -19.13 -29.34
N PHE A 147 4.77 -18.67 -30.27
CA PHE A 147 4.81 -17.28 -30.74
C PHE A 147 4.37 -16.28 -29.65
N TRP A 148 3.43 -16.68 -28.80
CA TRP A 148 2.96 -15.87 -27.67
C TRP A 148 3.95 -15.82 -26.51
N ARG A 149 4.88 -16.78 -26.46
CA ARG A 149 5.90 -16.89 -25.40
C ARG A 149 6.72 -15.63 -25.25
N VAL A 150 7.30 -15.17 -26.35
CA VAL A 150 8.17 -14.00 -26.33
C VAL A 150 7.38 -12.77 -25.93
N GLY A 151 6.16 -12.60 -26.46
CA GLY A 151 5.29 -11.47 -26.11
C GLY A 151 4.95 -11.41 -24.63
N ILE A 152 4.46 -12.52 -24.05
CA ILE A 152 4.02 -12.58 -22.65
C ILE A 152 5.19 -12.30 -21.69
N TYR A 153 6.34 -12.95 -21.90
CA TYR A 153 7.50 -12.73 -21.04
C TYR A 153 8.10 -11.32 -21.21
N THR A 154 8.06 -10.74 -22.43
CA THR A 154 8.50 -9.36 -22.65
C THR A 154 7.60 -8.37 -21.92
N VAL A 155 6.28 -8.53 -22.03
CA VAL A 155 5.31 -7.69 -21.29
C VAL A 155 5.50 -7.83 -19.79
N MET A 156 5.76 -9.04 -19.28
CA MET A 156 6.06 -9.28 -17.86
C MET A 156 7.34 -8.55 -17.42
N ALA A 157 8.41 -8.61 -18.22
CA ALA A 157 9.66 -7.93 -17.92
C ALA A 157 9.49 -6.40 -17.91
N ILE A 158 8.75 -5.84 -18.86
CA ILE A 158 8.40 -4.42 -18.89
C ILE A 158 7.58 -4.04 -17.66
N TYR A 159 6.58 -4.83 -17.30
CA TYR A 159 5.77 -4.58 -16.11
C TYR A 159 6.63 -4.55 -14.84
N LEU A 160 7.58 -5.48 -14.71
CA LEU A 160 8.51 -5.51 -13.59
C LEU A 160 9.43 -4.30 -13.55
N ALA A 161 9.97 -3.90 -14.71
CA ALA A 161 10.81 -2.72 -14.83
C ALA A 161 10.03 -1.45 -14.42
N VAL A 162 8.80 -1.29 -14.89
CA VAL A 162 7.94 -0.15 -14.51
C VAL A 162 7.64 -0.16 -13.01
N MET A 163 7.31 -1.32 -12.43
CA MET A 163 7.05 -1.44 -11.00
C MET A 163 8.29 -1.09 -10.15
N TRP A 164 9.47 -1.52 -10.60
CA TRP A 164 10.73 -1.31 -9.87
C TRP A 164 11.28 0.11 -10.01
N PHE A 165 11.34 0.65 -11.23
CA PHE A 165 11.98 1.93 -11.53
C PHE A 165 11.06 3.14 -11.43
N VAL A 166 9.75 2.96 -11.61
CA VAL A 166 8.80 4.09 -11.62
C VAL A 166 7.93 4.08 -10.37
N VAL A 167 7.22 2.98 -10.13
CA VAL A 167 6.20 2.92 -9.06
C VAL A 167 6.86 2.96 -7.68
N ARG A 168 7.87 2.13 -7.43
CA ARG A 168 8.57 2.06 -6.13
C ARG A 168 9.17 3.41 -5.68
N PRO A 169 10.02 4.11 -6.46
CA PRO A 169 10.59 5.38 -6.00
C PRO A 169 9.55 6.49 -5.88
N ARG A 170 8.54 6.53 -6.77
CA ARG A 170 7.46 7.52 -6.68
C ARG A 170 6.58 7.30 -5.44
N ALA A 171 6.21 6.06 -5.13
CA ALA A 171 5.43 5.72 -3.95
C ALA A 171 6.20 6.07 -2.66
N PHE A 172 7.50 5.76 -2.61
CA PHE A 172 8.35 6.10 -1.47
C PHE A 172 8.49 7.61 -1.27
N LYS A 173 8.75 8.38 -2.33
CA LYS A 173 8.84 9.85 -2.27
C LYS A 173 7.52 10.47 -1.83
N LYS A 174 6.40 10.08 -2.46
CA LYS A 174 5.07 10.64 -2.17
C LYS A 174 4.59 10.35 -0.75
N ASP A 175 4.87 9.17 -0.20
CA ASP A 175 4.52 8.86 1.20
C ASP A 175 5.49 9.51 2.21
N GLY A 176 6.77 9.63 1.87
CA GLY A 176 7.78 10.30 2.71
C GLY A 176 7.56 11.81 2.84
N GLU A 177 7.29 12.50 1.73
CA GLU A 177 6.97 13.93 1.70
C GLU A 177 5.70 14.24 2.51
N LYS A 178 4.68 13.39 2.40
CA LYS A 178 3.44 13.52 3.19
C LYS A 178 3.71 13.42 4.69
N LEU A 179 4.55 12.49 5.13
CA LEU A 179 4.87 12.38 6.56
C LEU A 179 5.73 13.54 7.06
N ASN A 180 6.72 13.98 6.28
CA ASN A 180 7.54 15.12 6.65
C ASN A 180 6.71 16.41 6.74
N ALA A 181 5.77 16.62 5.81
CA ALA A 181 4.86 17.76 5.86
C ALA A 181 3.97 17.76 7.12
N ILE A 182 3.50 16.58 7.56
CA ILE A 182 2.73 16.45 8.80
C ILE A 182 3.61 16.74 10.02
N LYS A 183 4.83 16.19 10.07
CA LYS A 183 5.78 16.40 11.19
C LYS A 183 6.17 17.87 11.34
N GLN A 184 6.58 18.52 10.26
CA GLN A 184 7.02 19.92 10.27
C GLN A 184 5.90 20.87 10.72
N ARG A 185 4.65 20.60 10.34
CA ARG A 185 3.47 21.38 10.74
C ARG A 185 3.08 21.19 12.21
N LEU A 186 3.35 20.02 12.79
CA LEU A 186 3.16 19.78 14.21
C LEU A 186 4.26 20.45 15.05
N GLU A 187 5.53 20.30 14.68
CA GLU A 187 6.66 20.92 15.39
C GLU A 187 6.58 22.45 15.39
N SER A 188 6.17 23.07 14.28
CA SER A 188 6.00 24.53 14.21
C SER A 188 4.94 25.06 15.18
N LYS A 189 3.93 24.25 15.51
CA LYS A 189 2.86 24.64 16.43
C LYS A 189 3.22 24.40 17.88
N THR A 190 3.92 23.30 18.19
CA THR A 190 4.44 23.06 19.54
C THR A 190 5.44 24.14 19.96
N LYS A 191 6.28 24.61 19.03
CA LYS A 191 7.18 25.76 19.25
C LYS A 191 6.49 27.12 19.35
N GLN A 192 5.24 27.26 18.90
CA GLN A 192 4.44 28.48 19.07
C GLN A 192 3.65 28.48 20.39
N LEU A 193 3.63 27.36 21.11
CA LEU A 193 2.92 27.16 22.39
C LEU A 193 3.88 27.10 23.60
N GLN A 194 5.20 27.15 23.36
CA GLN A 194 6.23 27.44 24.37
C GLN A 194 6.64 28.90 24.23
#